data_AF-A0A1G9YCW0-F1
#
_entry.id   AF-A0A1G9YCW0-F1
#
_cell.length_a   1.000
_cell.length_b   1.000
_cell.length_c   1.000
_cell.angle_alpha   90.00
_cell.angle_beta   90.00
_cell.angle_gamma   90.00
#
_symmetry.space_group_name_H-M   'P 1'
#
loop_
_entity.id
_entity.type
_entity.pdbx_description
1 polymer ?
#
loop_
_entity_poly.entity_id
_entity_poly.type
_entity_poly.pdbx_seq_one_letter_code
_entity_poly.pdbx_strand_id
1 'polypeptide(L)'
;MSQGEVGDRIRATASTLQAARTHVLTAHELAADARDGLAIALDGSKPETHAGAVGVLTDTASTIENVAKYAGTLSTALTAFANRIGARGAGTVAVASAGASEPVRPVAVTAAPAMGRWRGKTATEHVLTGGADIGRAAEGRKRMNIRLLDSYAELHEVFNALKVGAVLEDKPRYDGQFYRFPDGTTIAYRTHSRSGGDNDPTLDFAVPGEQTTTFKVPKKTLKVHVDHKEQDHTQ
;
A
#
# COMPACT_ATOMS: atom_id res chain seq x y z
N MET A 1 -29.51 -24.68 -20.58
CA MET A 1 -28.63 -23.61 -20.05
C MET A 1 -27.84 -23.05 -21.22
N SER A 2 -27.99 -21.76 -21.53
CA SER A 2 -27.31 -21.15 -22.68
C SER A 2 -25.84 -20.86 -22.35
N GLN A 3 -24.97 -20.74 -23.36
CA GLN A 3 -23.58 -20.30 -23.15
C GLN A 3 -23.51 -18.91 -22.49
N GLY A 4 -24.53 -18.05 -22.72
CA GLY A 4 -24.67 -16.76 -22.05
C GLY A 4 -24.87 -16.90 -20.54
N GLU A 5 -25.79 -17.76 -20.10
CA GLU A 5 -26.05 -18.01 -18.67
C GLU A 5 -24.82 -18.53 -17.93
N VAL A 6 -24.02 -19.38 -18.59
CA VAL A 6 -22.75 -19.89 -18.03
C VAL A 6 -21.75 -18.73 -17.88
N GLY A 7 -21.61 -17.87 -18.89
CA GLY A 7 -20.76 -16.69 -18.84
C GLY A 7 -21.15 -15.69 -17.74
N ASP A 8 -22.45 -15.46 -17.55
CA ASP A 8 -22.97 -14.59 -16.48
C ASP A 8 -22.65 -15.14 -15.08
N ARG A 9 -22.84 -16.45 -14.86
CA ARG A 9 -22.50 -17.11 -13.59
C ARG A 9 -21.01 -17.03 -13.26
N ILE A 10 -20.14 -17.18 -14.26
CA ILE A 10 -18.68 -17.06 -14.08
C ILE A 10 -18.32 -15.61 -13.72
N ARG A 11 -18.91 -14.61 -14.38
CA ARG A 11 -18.72 -13.18 -14.02
C ARG A 11 -19.18 -12.87 -12.60
N ALA A 12 -20.34 -13.38 -12.19
CA ALA A 12 -20.83 -13.24 -10.83
C ALA A 12 -19.85 -13.84 -9.81
N THR A 13 -19.33 -15.04 -10.09
CA THR A 13 -18.33 -15.71 -9.23
C THR A 13 -17.03 -14.91 -9.13
N ALA A 14 -16.55 -14.35 -10.25
CA ALA A 14 -15.35 -13.50 -10.28
C ALA A 14 -15.53 -12.23 -9.44
N SER A 15 -16.72 -11.63 -9.48
CA SER A 15 -17.09 -10.47 -8.64
C SER A 15 -17.09 -10.83 -7.15
N THR A 16 -17.69 -11.98 -6.77
CA THR A 16 -17.65 -12.48 -5.38
C THR A 16 -16.22 -12.70 -4.89
N LEU A 17 -15.33 -13.26 -5.72
CA LEU A 17 -13.92 -13.43 -5.38
C LEU A 17 -13.17 -12.10 -5.24
N GLN A 18 -13.53 -11.10 -6.05
CA GLN A 18 -12.95 -9.77 -5.93
C GLN A 18 -13.38 -9.08 -4.63
N ALA A 19 -14.66 -9.20 -4.25
CA ALA A 19 -15.14 -8.74 -2.94
C ALA A 19 -14.44 -9.47 -1.78
N ALA A 20 -14.30 -10.80 -1.88
CA ALA A 20 -13.55 -11.58 -0.90
C ALA A 20 -12.09 -11.13 -0.78
N ARG A 21 -11.41 -10.85 -1.90
CA ARG A 21 -10.04 -10.29 -1.88
C ARG A 21 -10.00 -8.98 -1.12
N THR A 22 -10.94 -8.08 -1.33
CA THR A 22 -11.00 -6.80 -0.60
C THR A 22 -11.09 -7.04 0.91
N HIS A 23 -11.96 -7.96 1.36
CA HIS A 23 -12.06 -8.30 2.78
C HIS A 23 -10.77 -8.92 3.34
N VAL A 24 -10.09 -9.78 2.58
CA VAL A 24 -8.82 -10.38 3.00
C VAL A 24 -7.71 -9.32 3.09
N LEU A 25 -7.67 -8.34 2.17
CA LEU A 25 -6.72 -7.22 2.26
C LEU A 25 -6.98 -6.35 3.50
N THR A 26 -8.24 -6.05 3.82
CA THR A 26 -8.59 -5.35 5.06
C THR A 26 -8.15 -6.15 6.29
N ALA A 27 -8.36 -7.48 6.29
CA ALA A 27 -7.90 -8.35 7.38
C ALA A 27 -6.36 -8.36 7.50
N HIS A 28 -5.64 -8.29 6.38
CA HIS A 28 -4.18 -8.20 6.37
C HIS A 28 -3.70 -6.89 7.01
N GLU A 29 -4.32 -5.76 6.64
CA GLU A 29 -4.01 -4.46 7.24
C GLU A 29 -4.24 -4.47 8.76
N LEU A 30 -5.38 -5.00 9.21
CA LEU A 30 -5.67 -5.14 10.64
C LEU A 30 -4.68 -6.06 11.37
N ALA A 31 -4.25 -7.15 10.74
CA ALA A 31 -3.25 -8.05 11.33
C ALA A 31 -1.87 -7.40 11.43
N ALA A 32 -1.48 -6.61 10.42
CA ALA A 32 -0.25 -5.82 10.46
C ALA A 32 -0.32 -4.74 11.55
N ASP A 33 -1.43 -3.99 11.65
CA ASP A 33 -1.63 -3.00 12.71
C ASP A 33 -1.62 -3.64 14.10
N ALA A 34 -2.20 -4.83 14.26
CA ALA A 34 -2.18 -5.57 15.52
C ALA A 34 -0.77 -6.06 15.88
N ARG A 35 0.01 -6.53 14.90
CA ARG A 35 1.42 -6.90 15.09
C ARG A 35 2.22 -5.70 15.58
N ASP A 36 2.06 -4.56 14.91
CA ASP A 36 2.84 -3.37 15.19
C ASP A 36 2.43 -2.78 16.56
N GLY A 37 1.13 -2.75 16.87
CA GLY A 37 0.62 -2.40 18.20
C GLY A 37 1.16 -3.31 19.32
N LEU A 38 1.27 -4.62 19.06
CA LEU A 38 1.83 -5.56 20.02
C LEU A 38 3.34 -5.35 20.21
N ALA A 39 4.08 -5.08 19.14
CA ALA A 39 5.52 -4.77 19.23
C ALA A 39 5.77 -3.53 20.11
N ILE A 40 4.94 -2.49 19.95
CA ILE A 40 5.00 -1.28 20.79
C ILE A 40 4.68 -1.60 22.25
N ALA A 41 3.62 -2.37 22.51
CA ALA A 41 3.21 -2.73 23.86
C ALA A 41 4.25 -3.61 24.60
N LEU A 42 5.07 -4.33 23.85
CA LEU A 42 6.12 -5.21 24.37
C LEU A 42 7.50 -4.54 24.39
N ASP A 43 7.61 -3.26 24.04
CA ASP A 43 8.87 -2.53 24.14
C ASP A 43 9.42 -2.56 25.58
N GLY A 44 10.72 -2.81 25.73
CA GLY A 44 11.36 -3.06 27.03
C GLY A 44 11.10 -4.43 27.67
N SER A 45 10.32 -5.32 27.03
CA SER A 45 10.18 -6.71 27.47
C SER A 45 11.41 -7.54 27.11
N LYS A 46 11.55 -8.72 27.74
CA LYS A 46 12.61 -9.67 27.37
C LYS A 46 12.50 -10.03 25.88
N PRO A 47 13.64 -10.09 25.14
CA PRO A 47 13.65 -10.36 23.70
C PRO A 47 12.90 -11.65 23.30
N GLU A 48 12.92 -12.65 24.17
CA GLU A 48 12.29 -13.97 23.97
C GLU A 48 10.76 -13.87 23.87
N THR A 49 10.16 -13.02 24.72
CA THR A 49 8.72 -12.77 24.76
C THR A 49 8.29 -11.90 23.58
N HIS A 50 9.13 -10.92 23.22
CA HIS A 50 8.89 -10.01 22.10
C HIS A 50 8.94 -10.74 20.75
N ALA A 51 10.00 -11.51 20.49
CA ALA A 51 10.21 -12.20 19.23
C ALA A 51 9.13 -13.27 18.95
N GLY A 52 8.71 -14.03 19.96
CA GLY A 52 7.68 -15.05 19.80
C GLY A 52 6.32 -14.48 19.42
N ALA A 53 5.88 -13.42 20.12
CA ALA A 53 4.54 -12.86 19.92
C ALA A 53 4.44 -12.04 18.61
N VAL A 54 5.46 -11.25 18.28
CA VAL A 54 5.54 -10.51 17.01
C VAL A 54 5.72 -11.45 15.82
N GLY A 55 6.46 -12.56 16.00
CA GLY A 55 6.65 -13.59 14.97
C GLY A 55 5.34 -14.22 14.52
N VAL A 56 4.50 -14.67 15.46
CA VAL A 56 3.21 -15.31 15.15
C VAL A 56 2.27 -14.37 14.38
N LEU A 57 2.22 -13.09 14.77
CA LEU A 57 1.40 -12.11 14.05
C LEU A 57 1.98 -11.76 12.67
N THR A 58 3.31 -11.78 12.53
CA THR A 58 3.97 -11.65 11.22
C THR A 58 3.59 -12.79 10.29
N ASP A 59 3.68 -14.04 10.75
CA ASP A 59 3.31 -15.24 9.97
C ASP A 59 1.83 -15.22 9.58
N THR A 60 0.98 -14.77 10.50
CA THR A 60 -0.46 -14.60 10.28
C THR A 60 -0.71 -13.55 9.19
N ALA A 61 -0.09 -12.38 9.28
CA ALA A 61 -0.22 -11.33 8.27
C ALA A 61 0.25 -11.80 6.88
N SER A 62 1.39 -12.49 6.80
CA SER A 62 1.90 -13.08 5.55
C SER A 62 0.96 -14.14 4.97
N THR A 63 0.35 -14.98 5.81
CA THR A 63 -0.63 -15.97 5.36
C THR A 63 -1.86 -15.29 4.74
N ILE A 64 -2.39 -14.26 5.39
CA ILE A 64 -3.54 -13.49 4.89
C ILE A 64 -3.19 -12.81 3.54
N GLU A 65 -1.99 -12.24 3.41
CA GLU A 65 -1.52 -11.63 2.17
C GLU A 65 -1.47 -12.66 1.01
N ASN A 66 -0.95 -13.85 1.26
CA ASN A 66 -0.88 -14.92 0.27
C ASN A 66 -2.28 -15.36 -0.18
N VAL A 67 -3.26 -15.42 0.73
CA VAL A 67 -4.66 -15.70 0.40
C VAL A 67 -5.25 -14.61 -0.49
N ALA A 68 -4.98 -13.32 -0.22
CA ALA A 68 -5.46 -12.21 -1.05
C ALA A 68 -4.89 -12.28 -2.47
N LYS A 69 -3.59 -12.60 -2.62
CA LYS A 69 -2.93 -12.80 -3.92
C LYS A 69 -3.56 -13.95 -4.71
N TYR A 70 -3.82 -15.07 -4.05
CA TYR A 70 -4.48 -16.22 -4.67
C TYR A 70 -5.90 -15.86 -5.16
N ALA A 71 -6.71 -15.22 -4.32
CA ALA A 71 -8.06 -14.79 -4.69
C ALA A 71 -8.08 -13.85 -5.89
N GLY A 72 -7.13 -12.90 -5.98
CA GLY A 72 -6.99 -11.98 -7.11
C GLY A 72 -6.62 -12.69 -8.42
N THR A 73 -5.70 -13.66 -8.34
CA THR A 73 -5.28 -14.48 -9.48
C THR A 73 -6.46 -15.30 -10.02
N LEU A 74 -7.24 -15.93 -9.12
CA LEU A 74 -8.40 -16.72 -9.49
C LEU A 74 -9.52 -15.88 -10.12
N SER A 75 -9.83 -14.70 -9.55
CA SER A 75 -10.85 -13.79 -10.11
C SER A 75 -10.48 -13.33 -11.54
N THR A 76 -9.21 -13.03 -11.77
CA THR A 76 -8.69 -12.65 -13.10
C THR A 76 -8.83 -13.80 -14.09
N ALA A 77 -8.47 -15.02 -13.69
CA ALA A 77 -8.60 -16.22 -14.53
C ALA A 77 -10.06 -16.51 -14.91
N LEU A 78 -10.99 -16.39 -13.96
CA LEU A 78 -12.42 -16.59 -14.20
C LEU A 78 -13.00 -15.52 -15.14
N THR A 79 -12.63 -14.26 -14.95
CA THR A 79 -13.04 -13.16 -15.84
C THR A 79 -12.56 -13.39 -17.27
N ALA A 80 -11.29 -13.76 -17.44
CA ALA A 80 -10.73 -14.08 -18.76
C ALA A 80 -11.44 -15.28 -19.41
N PHE A 81 -11.80 -16.29 -18.62
CA PHE A 81 -12.55 -17.45 -19.09
C PHE A 81 -13.98 -17.08 -19.53
N ALA A 82 -14.71 -16.29 -18.74
CA ALA A 82 -16.04 -15.80 -19.09
C ALA A 82 -16.04 -15.03 -20.42
N ASN A 83 -15.04 -14.17 -20.62
CA ASN A 83 -14.89 -13.39 -21.85
C ASN A 83 -14.66 -14.29 -23.08
N ARG A 84 -13.88 -15.36 -22.94
CA ARG A 84 -13.64 -16.33 -24.03
C ARG A 84 -14.88 -17.14 -24.39
N ILE A 85 -15.69 -17.53 -23.40
CA ILE A 85 -16.96 -18.24 -23.64
C ILE A 85 -17.94 -17.31 -24.35
N GLY A 86 -18.07 -16.05 -23.88
CA GLY A 86 -18.94 -15.06 -24.51
C GLY A 86 -18.53 -14.75 -25.97
N ALA A 87 -17.23 -14.65 -26.24
CA ALA A 87 -16.73 -14.39 -27.59
C ALA A 87 -16.92 -15.58 -28.56
N ARG A 88 -16.96 -16.82 -28.08
CA ARG A 88 -17.19 -18.01 -28.92
C ARG A 88 -18.67 -18.32 -29.17
N GLY A 89 -19.57 -17.85 -28.30
CA GLY A 89 -21.02 -17.95 -28.51
C GLY A 89 -21.60 -16.87 -29.42
N ALA A 90 -20.87 -15.76 -29.60
CA ALA A 90 -21.20 -14.71 -30.55
C ALA A 90 -20.65 -15.03 -31.95
N GLY A 91 -21.27 -16.00 -32.62
CA GLY A 91 -21.34 -15.91 -34.08
C GLY A 91 -21.88 -14.53 -34.43
N THR A 92 -21.25 -13.86 -35.39
CA THR A 92 -21.58 -12.50 -35.84
C THR A 92 -23.09 -12.31 -36.02
N VAL A 93 -23.75 -11.75 -35.01
CA VAL A 93 -25.06 -11.12 -35.17
C VAL A 93 -24.86 -9.69 -34.70
N ALA A 94 -24.75 -8.80 -35.67
CA ALA A 94 -24.85 -7.37 -35.45
C ALA A 94 -26.21 -7.11 -34.82
N VAL A 95 -26.24 -6.87 -33.51
CA VAL A 95 -27.46 -6.42 -32.84
C VAL A 95 -27.59 -4.93 -33.09
N ALA A 96 -28.59 -4.60 -33.90
CA ALA A 96 -29.01 -3.24 -34.17
C ALA A 96 -29.34 -2.52 -32.85
N SER A 97 -28.78 -1.31 -32.73
CA SER A 97 -29.13 -0.29 -31.76
C SER A 97 -30.62 0.07 -31.87
N ALA A 98 -31.44 -0.34 -30.90
CA ALA A 98 -32.73 0.28 -30.62
C ALA A 98 -33.14 -0.02 -29.18
N GLY A 99 -33.00 0.98 -28.31
CA GLY A 99 -33.44 0.91 -26.92
C GLY A 99 -32.98 2.14 -26.18
N ALA A 100 -33.85 3.14 -26.10
CA ALA A 100 -33.65 4.43 -25.47
C ALA A 100 -32.92 4.30 -24.12
N SER A 101 -31.66 4.74 -24.11
CA SER A 101 -30.97 5.02 -22.85
C SER A 101 -31.63 6.25 -22.25
N GLU A 102 -32.29 6.06 -21.11
CA GLU A 102 -32.51 7.16 -20.17
C GLU A 102 -31.19 7.93 -20.01
N PRO A 103 -31.22 9.27 -19.95
CA PRO A 103 -30.02 10.03 -19.65
C PRO A 103 -29.53 9.60 -18.26
N VAL A 104 -28.50 8.75 -18.24
CA VAL A 104 -27.73 8.43 -17.05
C VAL A 104 -27.31 9.77 -16.48
N ARG A 105 -27.96 10.15 -15.38
CA ARG A 105 -27.58 11.32 -14.59
C ARG A 105 -26.07 11.24 -14.38
N PRO A 106 -25.31 12.32 -14.64
CA PRO A 106 -23.87 12.30 -14.40
C PRO A 106 -23.66 11.88 -12.95
N VAL A 107 -23.08 10.68 -12.77
CA VAL A 107 -22.64 10.21 -11.47
C VAL A 107 -21.71 11.29 -10.96
N ALA A 108 -22.11 11.94 -9.87
CA ALA A 108 -21.33 12.98 -9.24
C ALA A 108 -19.89 12.50 -9.14
N VAL A 109 -18.98 13.25 -9.77
CA VAL A 109 -17.54 13.03 -9.71
C VAL A 109 -17.21 12.87 -8.25
N THR A 110 -16.97 11.63 -7.83
CA THR A 110 -16.66 11.32 -6.44
C THR A 110 -15.35 12.04 -6.19
N ALA A 111 -15.39 13.12 -5.41
CA ALA A 111 -14.20 13.88 -5.08
C ALA A 111 -13.12 12.90 -4.64
N ALA A 112 -11.92 13.05 -5.18
CA ALA A 112 -10.80 12.16 -4.84
C ALA A 112 -10.72 12.04 -3.31
N PRO A 113 -10.57 10.82 -2.76
CA PRO A 113 -10.54 10.62 -1.32
C PRO A 113 -9.52 11.57 -0.70
N ALA A 114 -9.90 12.20 0.42
CA ALA A 114 -9.02 13.15 1.10
C ALA A 114 -7.68 12.46 1.42
N MET A 115 -6.58 13.10 1.03
CA MET A 115 -5.24 12.59 1.31
C MET A 115 -4.95 12.63 2.81
N GLY A 116 -4.27 11.59 3.29
CA GLY A 116 -3.76 11.49 4.65
C GLY A 116 -2.85 12.64 5.04
N ARG A 117 -2.84 12.95 6.35
CA ARG A 117 -2.06 14.05 6.89
C ARG A 117 -1.39 13.65 8.19
N TRP A 118 -0.12 14.01 8.32
CA TRP A 118 0.64 13.98 9.56
C TRP A 118 1.02 15.39 9.96
N ARG A 119 0.70 15.79 11.19
CA ARG A 119 0.90 17.17 11.69
C ARG A 119 0.38 18.25 10.72
N GLY A 120 -0.78 17.96 10.11
CA GLY A 120 -1.46 18.85 9.18
C GLY A 120 -0.92 18.84 7.75
N LYS A 121 0.12 18.05 7.41
CA LYS A 121 0.72 17.98 6.07
C LYS A 121 0.59 16.61 5.41
N THR A 122 0.43 16.62 4.09
CA THR A 122 0.42 15.46 3.20
C THR A 122 1.83 14.90 2.98
N ALA A 123 1.93 13.68 2.45
CA ALA A 123 3.20 13.06 2.10
C ALA A 123 4.05 13.93 1.14
N THR A 124 3.39 14.58 0.17
CA THR A 124 4.03 15.48 -0.81
C THR A 124 4.66 16.69 -0.11
N GLU A 125 3.92 17.34 0.78
CA GLU A 125 4.40 18.50 1.54
C GLU A 125 5.57 18.14 2.46
N HIS A 126 5.54 16.96 3.09
CA HIS A 126 6.67 16.43 3.87
C HIS A 126 7.91 16.25 2.99
N VAL A 127 7.80 15.64 1.81
CA VAL A 127 8.96 15.50 0.90
C VAL A 127 9.51 16.86 0.47
N LEU A 128 8.63 17.81 0.13
CA LEU A 128 9.04 19.14 -0.35
C LEU A 128 9.73 19.98 0.74
N THR A 129 9.33 19.82 1.99
CA THR A 129 9.95 20.48 3.15
C THR A 129 11.09 19.66 3.77
N GLY A 130 11.45 18.53 3.15
CA GLY A 130 12.47 17.62 3.65
C GLY A 130 12.12 16.98 4.98
N GLY A 131 10.83 16.87 5.31
CA GLY A 131 10.31 16.22 6.52
C GLY A 131 10.61 16.99 7.80
N ALA A 132 10.65 18.32 7.75
CA ALA A 132 11.06 19.17 8.89
C ALA A 132 10.25 18.94 10.17
N ASP A 133 9.03 18.43 10.04
CA ASP A 133 8.09 18.14 11.11
C ASP A 133 7.96 16.64 11.40
N ILE A 134 8.77 15.78 10.79
CA ILE A 134 8.89 14.35 11.13
C ILE A 134 10.21 14.15 11.86
N GLY A 135 10.13 13.91 13.18
CA GLY A 135 11.28 13.69 14.06
C GLY A 135 12.40 14.71 13.92
N ARG A 136 13.64 14.23 14.11
CA ARG A 136 14.87 15.03 14.02
C ARG A 136 15.63 14.78 12.72
N ALA A 137 16.46 15.74 12.33
CA ALA A 137 17.37 15.53 11.19
C ALA A 137 18.49 14.55 11.56
N ALA A 138 18.88 13.68 10.62
CA ALA A 138 20.07 12.85 10.78
C ALA A 138 21.34 13.71 10.86
N GLU A 139 22.31 13.28 11.68
CA GLU A 139 23.59 13.97 11.82
C GLU A 139 24.44 13.87 10.55
N GLY A 140 25.16 14.96 10.27
CA GLY A 140 26.08 15.07 9.14
C GLY A 140 25.38 15.36 7.80
N ARG A 141 26.19 15.61 6.77
CA ARG A 141 25.68 15.90 5.42
C ARG A 141 25.27 14.61 4.72
N LYS A 142 23.98 14.42 4.48
CA LYS A 142 23.43 13.27 3.73
C LYS A 142 23.08 13.68 2.30
N ARG A 143 23.12 12.71 1.37
CA ARG A 143 22.76 12.93 -0.05
C ARG A 143 21.26 13.14 -0.26
N MET A 144 20.44 12.65 0.65
CA MET A 144 18.98 12.79 0.68
C MET A 144 18.55 13.26 2.06
N ASN A 145 17.33 13.79 2.16
CA ASN A 145 16.76 14.17 3.44
C ASN A 145 16.44 12.90 4.23
N ILE A 146 17.06 12.77 5.40
CA ILE A 146 16.83 11.65 6.32
C ILE A 146 16.33 12.22 7.64
N ARG A 147 15.22 11.67 8.12
CA ARG A 147 14.64 11.95 9.43
C ARG A 147 14.72 10.74 10.33
N LEU A 148 14.94 11.01 11.61
CA LEU A 148 15.05 10.01 12.66
C LEU A 148 13.90 10.24 13.64
N LEU A 149 13.19 9.16 13.95
CA LEU A 149 12.15 9.10 14.96
C LEU A 149 12.69 8.37 16.18
N ASP A 150 12.03 8.55 17.32
CA ASP A 150 12.50 7.99 18.59
C ASP A 150 11.97 6.56 18.80
N SER A 151 10.98 6.13 18.02
CA SER A 151 10.41 4.78 18.14
C SER A 151 9.79 4.26 16.84
N TYR A 152 9.67 2.93 16.75
CA TYR A 152 8.90 2.28 15.67
C TYR A 152 7.41 2.59 15.76
N ALA A 153 6.90 2.88 16.96
CA ALA A 153 5.53 3.32 17.19
C ALA A 153 5.21 4.58 16.37
N GLU A 154 6.04 5.61 16.55
CA GLU A 154 5.88 6.88 15.83
C GLU A 154 6.05 6.67 14.32
N LEU A 155 6.97 5.79 13.90
CA LEU A 155 7.15 5.45 12.49
C LEU A 155 5.87 4.86 11.89
N HIS A 156 5.21 3.94 12.60
CA HIS A 156 3.96 3.33 12.16
C HIS A 156 2.81 4.33 12.14
N GLU A 157 2.71 5.20 13.15
CA GLU A 157 1.70 6.26 13.20
C GLU A 157 1.84 7.24 12.01
N VAL A 158 3.07 7.67 11.70
CA VAL A 158 3.37 8.51 10.53
C VAL A 158 2.90 7.83 9.25
N PHE A 159 3.22 6.54 9.10
CA PHE A 159 2.85 5.77 7.92
C PHE A 159 1.32 5.65 7.76
N ASN A 160 0.63 5.23 8.82
CA ASN A 160 -0.82 5.04 8.81
C ASN A 160 -1.57 6.36 8.58
N ALA A 161 -1.11 7.46 9.17
CA ALA A 161 -1.70 8.77 8.95
C ALA A 161 -1.52 9.26 7.50
N LEU A 162 -0.36 8.98 6.89
CA LEU A 162 -0.04 9.48 5.56
C LEU A 162 -0.57 8.61 4.43
N LYS A 163 -0.65 7.28 4.57
CA LYS A 163 -1.07 6.37 3.48
C LYS A 163 -2.52 6.55 3.00
N VAL A 164 -3.35 7.26 3.77
CA VAL A 164 -4.77 7.48 3.45
C VAL A 164 -4.93 8.17 2.10
N GLY A 165 -5.81 7.63 1.24
CA GLY A 165 -6.05 8.16 -0.11
C GLY A 165 -5.03 7.68 -1.17
N ALA A 166 -4.03 6.88 -0.78
CA ALA A 166 -3.15 6.20 -1.71
C ALA A 166 -3.68 4.81 -2.12
N VAL A 167 -3.21 4.32 -3.27
CA VAL A 167 -3.52 2.98 -3.77
C VAL A 167 -2.32 2.07 -3.55
N LEU A 168 -2.55 0.90 -2.95
CA LEU A 168 -1.55 -0.15 -2.78
C LEU A 168 -1.13 -0.72 -4.15
N GLU A 169 0.17 -0.82 -4.40
CA GLU A 169 0.73 -1.44 -5.60
C GLU A 169 1.22 -2.86 -5.32
N ASP A 170 0.75 -3.82 -6.12
CA ASP A 170 0.95 -5.28 -5.94
C ASP A 170 2.41 -5.79 -6.10
N LYS A 171 3.41 -4.91 -6.30
CA LYS A 171 4.81 -5.32 -6.56
C LYS A 171 5.87 -4.38 -5.99
N PRO A 172 6.05 -4.32 -4.67
CA PRO A 172 7.24 -3.69 -4.12
C PRO A 172 8.47 -4.50 -4.54
N ARG A 173 9.59 -3.83 -4.86
CA ARG A 173 10.89 -4.47 -5.15
C ARG A 173 11.63 -4.89 -3.86
N TYR A 174 10.90 -4.96 -2.76
CA TYR A 174 11.37 -5.11 -1.38
C TYR A 174 10.24 -5.66 -0.52
N ASP A 175 10.59 -6.25 0.61
CA ASP A 175 9.61 -6.70 1.60
C ASP A 175 8.99 -5.48 2.30
N GLY A 176 7.66 -5.41 2.29
CA GLY A 176 6.89 -4.29 2.81
C GLY A 176 5.72 -3.87 1.91
N GLN A 177 5.19 -2.67 2.15
CA GLN A 177 4.04 -2.12 1.44
C GLN A 177 4.45 -0.90 0.61
N PHE A 178 3.88 -0.76 -0.58
CA PHE A 178 4.14 0.37 -1.48
C PHE A 178 2.83 0.97 -1.97
N TYR A 179 2.64 2.27 -1.72
CA TYR A 179 1.43 2.97 -2.10
C TYR A 179 1.76 4.16 -3.01
N ARG A 180 0.86 4.45 -3.95
CA ARG A 180 0.93 5.61 -4.85
C ARG A 180 -0.32 6.48 -4.74
N PHE A 181 -0.13 7.78 -4.68
CA PHE A 181 -1.18 8.80 -4.68
C PHE A 181 -1.53 9.24 -6.12
N PRO A 182 -2.70 9.87 -6.33
CA PRO A 182 -3.09 10.42 -7.63
C PRO A 182 -2.13 11.46 -8.20
N ASP A 183 -1.44 12.22 -7.35
CA ASP A 183 -0.41 13.20 -7.74
C ASP A 183 0.93 12.56 -8.14
N GLY A 184 1.01 11.22 -8.12
CA GLY A 184 2.21 10.45 -8.42
C GLY A 184 3.19 10.34 -7.25
N THR A 185 2.90 10.97 -6.11
CA THR A 185 3.68 10.78 -4.88
C THR A 185 3.60 9.33 -4.45
N THR A 186 4.70 8.84 -3.87
CA THR A 186 4.84 7.45 -3.45
C THR A 186 5.27 7.39 -1.99
N ILE A 187 4.71 6.44 -1.24
CA ILE A 187 5.08 6.10 0.13
C ILE A 187 5.37 4.60 0.18
N ALA A 188 6.51 4.24 0.73
CA ALA A 188 6.92 2.86 0.94
C ALA A 188 7.15 2.63 2.42
N TYR A 189 6.50 1.62 2.98
CA TYR A 189 6.87 1.04 4.26
C TYR A 189 7.70 -0.21 3.97
N ARG A 190 8.98 -0.21 4.31
CA ARG A 190 9.86 -1.36 4.12
C ARG A 190 10.05 -2.03 5.45
N THR A 191 9.85 -3.34 5.52
CA THR A 191 10.15 -4.10 6.75
C THR A 191 11.65 -4.28 6.95
N HIS A 192 12.44 -4.21 5.88
CA HIS A 192 13.90 -4.34 5.93
C HIS A 192 14.62 -3.31 5.04
N SER A 193 15.63 -2.65 5.63
CA SER A 193 16.49 -1.69 4.93
C SER A 193 17.98 -2.02 5.06
N ARG A 194 18.62 -2.38 3.94
CA ARG A 194 20.10 -2.57 3.86
C ARG A 194 20.94 -1.35 4.23
N SER A 195 20.31 -0.18 4.34
CA SER A 195 20.99 1.10 4.60
C SER A 195 20.65 1.69 5.98
N GLY A 196 19.85 0.98 6.77
CA GLY A 196 19.36 1.44 8.08
C GLY A 196 20.24 1.06 9.27
N GLY A 197 21.13 0.08 9.14
CA GLY A 197 21.86 -0.47 10.28
C GLY A 197 21.53 -1.94 10.45
N ASP A 198 20.29 -2.29 10.80
CA ASP A 198 19.96 -3.66 11.24
C ASP A 198 18.59 -4.12 10.75
N ASN A 199 18.39 -4.24 9.42
CA ASN A 199 17.13 -4.74 8.85
C ASN A 199 15.87 -4.00 9.35
N ASP A 200 16.03 -2.75 9.78
CA ASP A 200 14.95 -1.99 10.43
C ASP A 200 13.84 -1.57 9.47
N PRO A 201 12.61 -1.45 9.99
CA PRO A 201 11.53 -0.75 9.31
C PRO A 201 11.93 0.66 8.88
N THR A 202 11.64 1.02 7.64
CA THR A 202 11.92 2.36 7.11
C THR A 202 10.79 2.88 6.24
N LEU A 203 10.58 4.19 6.27
CA LEU A 203 9.67 4.87 5.34
C LEU A 203 10.46 5.57 4.25
N ASP A 204 10.12 5.29 3.00
CA ASP A 204 10.63 6.05 1.85
C ASP A 204 9.46 6.83 1.22
N PHE A 205 9.63 8.14 1.11
CA PHE A 205 8.71 9.02 0.41
C PHE A 205 9.38 9.60 -0.81
N ALA A 206 8.62 9.73 -1.89
CA ALA A 206 9.19 10.32 -3.09
C ALA A 206 8.13 10.96 -3.99
N VAL A 207 8.41 12.21 -4.38
CA VAL A 207 7.59 13.02 -5.29
C VAL A 207 8.20 12.93 -6.69
N PRO A 208 7.40 12.69 -7.75
CA PRO A 208 7.92 12.60 -9.10
C PRO A 208 8.71 13.87 -9.47
N GLY A 209 9.86 13.69 -10.13
CA GLY A 209 10.59 14.81 -10.70
C GLY A 209 9.95 15.26 -12.01
N GLU A 210 10.10 16.53 -12.36
CA GLU A 210 9.73 17.01 -13.68
C GLU A 210 10.72 16.50 -14.73
N GLN A 211 10.19 15.93 -15.82
CA GLN A 211 10.99 15.55 -16.97
C GLN A 211 10.47 16.33 -18.19
N THR A 212 11.30 17.23 -18.71
CA THR A 212 11.10 17.84 -20.02
C THR A 212 11.98 17.14 -21.05
N THR A 213 11.81 17.43 -22.33
CA THR A 213 12.65 16.92 -23.41
C THR A 213 14.11 17.34 -23.29
N THR A 214 14.39 18.39 -22.51
CA THR A 214 15.72 19.02 -22.41
C THR A 214 16.31 18.96 -20.99
N PHE A 215 15.50 18.80 -19.95
CA PHE A 215 15.95 18.80 -18.55
C PHE A 215 15.28 17.71 -17.71
N LYS A 216 16.08 17.03 -16.89
CA LYS A 216 15.61 16.04 -15.92
C LYS A 216 15.81 16.60 -14.52
N VAL A 217 14.72 17.03 -13.88
CA VAL A 217 14.74 17.41 -12.47
C VAL A 217 14.82 16.12 -11.64
N PRO A 218 15.83 15.97 -10.77
CA PRO A 218 15.95 14.78 -9.94
C PRO A 218 14.73 14.65 -9.01
N LYS A 219 14.24 13.41 -8.87
CA LYS A 219 13.15 13.05 -7.94
C LYS A 219 13.51 13.53 -6.52
N LYS A 220 12.61 14.25 -5.85
CA LYS A 220 12.79 14.58 -4.43
C LYS A 220 12.41 13.37 -3.60
N THR A 221 13.27 13.03 -2.64
CA THR A 221 13.12 11.86 -1.77
C THR A 221 13.31 12.28 -0.32
N LEU A 222 12.54 11.65 0.56
CA LEU A 222 12.63 11.77 2.00
C LEU A 222 12.64 10.35 2.55
N LYS A 223 13.55 10.08 3.49
CA LYS A 223 13.63 8.81 4.18
C LYS A 223 13.47 9.00 5.68
N VAL A 224 12.76 8.09 6.34
CA VAL A 224 12.52 8.12 7.78
C VAL A 224 12.95 6.78 8.39
N HIS A 225 13.69 6.87 9.50
CA HIS A 225 14.23 5.76 10.28
C HIS A 225 13.91 5.95 11.76
N VAL A 226 14.06 4.90 12.56
CA VAL A 226 14.18 5.01 14.02
C VAL A 226 15.66 5.20 14.38
N ASP A 227 15.94 6.02 15.40
CA ASP A 227 17.29 6.21 15.91
C ASP A 227 17.68 5.11 16.91
N HIS A 228 18.82 4.46 16.67
CA HIS A 228 19.33 3.40 17.55
C HIS A 228 20.31 3.93 18.61
N LYS A 229 20.76 5.18 18.52
CA LYS A 229 21.82 5.71 19.39
C LYS A 229 21.47 5.75 20.88
N GLU A 230 20.19 5.69 21.26
CA GLU A 230 19.78 5.66 22.67
C GLU A 230 19.63 4.25 23.26
N GLN A 231 19.59 3.20 22.44
CA GLN A 231 19.38 1.83 22.94
C GLN A 231 20.67 1.14 23.42
N ASP A 232 21.85 1.61 23.02
CA ASP A 232 23.15 0.99 23.35
C ASP A 232 23.78 1.44 24.69
N HIS A 233 23.13 2.33 25.45
CA HIS A 233 23.69 2.86 26.71
C HIS A 233 23.11 2.25 27.99
N THR A 234 22.37 1.15 27.90
CA THR A 234 22.03 0.32 29.07
C THR A 234 22.86 -0.97 29.08
N GLN A 235 24.13 -0.85 29.48
CA GLN A 235 24.94 -1.96 30.00
C GLN A 235 25.51 -1.59 31.37
#